data_AF-A0A966UQW8-F1
#
_entry.id   AF-A0A966UQW8-F1
#
_cell.length_a   1.000
_cell.length_b   1.000
_cell.length_c   1.000
_cell.angle_alpha   90.00
_cell.angle_beta   90.00
_cell.angle_gamma   90.00
#
_symmetry.space_group_name_H-M   'P 1'
#
loop_
_entity.id
_entity.type
_entity.pdbx_description
1 polymer ?
#
loop_
_entity_poly.entity_id
_entity_poly.type
_entity_poly.pdbx_seq_one_letter_code
_entity_poly.pdbx_strand_id
1 'polypeptide(L)'
;MSTEEDLIKHLDEINTVVGEYLKGNDATKISKDLAIPRTRVVQHINEWKVMASANDAIRARAKEALAVADTHYNKLISKSYEVIDEASMTNNLSAKTAAIKLVMDIESKRIDMLQKAGLLENKELAEEMLQIEKKQEVLMAILRDIASEYPQIRDEIMRRLSDIAKKDEVITIVHDV
;
A
#
# COMPACT_ATOMS: atom_id res chain seq x y z
N MET A 1 32.15 -2.10 -11.00
CA MET A 1 31.31 -3.25 -10.59
C MET A 1 30.96 -3.26 -9.09
N SER A 2 31.51 -2.40 -8.19
CA SER A 2 31.25 -2.56 -6.74
C SER A 2 30.06 -1.76 -6.17
N THR A 3 29.66 -0.63 -6.75
CA THR A 3 28.68 0.27 -6.10
C THR A 3 27.27 -0.30 -6.00
N GLU A 4 26.85 -1.15 -6.94
CA GLU A 4 25.50 -1.72 -6.96
C GLU A 4 25.38 -2.97 -6.09
N GLU A 5 26.40 -3.83 -6.11
CA GLU A 5 26.49 -5.01 -5.23
C GLU A 5 26.59 -4.61 -3.75
N ASP A 6 27.34 -3.55 -3.44
CA ASP A 6 27.46 -3.04 -2.07
C ASP A 6 26.15 -2.40 -1.59
N LEU A 7 25.38 -1.78 -2.50
CA LEU A 7 24.06 -1.24 -2.21
C LEU A 7 23.04 -2.35 -1.91
N ILE A 8 23.05 -3.41 -2.71
CA ILE A 8 22.17 -4.57 -2.54
C ILE A 8 22.43 -5.25 -1.19
N LYS A 9 23.70 -5.48 -0.85
CA LYS A 9 24.08 -6.05 0.45
C LYS A 9 23.62 -5.18 1.63
N HIS A 10 23.75 -3.87 1.52
CA HIS A 10 23.29 -2.93 2.55
C HIS A 10 21.76 -2.97 2.72
N LEU A 11 21.01 -3.05 1.61
CA LEU A 11 19.55 -3.18 1.64
C LEU A 11 19.09 -4.51 2.25
N ASP A 12 19.79 -5.61 1.96
CA ASP A 12 19.51 -6.93 2.55
C ASP A 12 19.78 -6.96 4.06
N GLU A 13 20.85 -6.31 4.52
CA GLU A 13 21.14 -6.14 5.95
C GLU A 13 20.03 -5.32 6.66
N ILE A 14 19.58 -4.22 6.04
CA ILE A 14 18.45 -3.43 6.56
C ILE A 14 17.19 -4.29 6.66
N ASN A 15 16.84 -5.02 5.60
CA ASN A 15 15.63 -5.85 5.57
C ASN A 15 15.65 -6.94 6.65
N THR A 16 16.82 -7.54 6.90
CA THR A 16 17.01 -8.56 7.94
C THR A 16 16.80 -7.97 9.34
N VAL A 17 17.42 -6.82 9.64
CA VAL A 17 17.29 -6.12 10.93
C VAL A 17 15.85 -5.63 11.16
N VAL A 18 15.23 -5.08 10.12
CA VAL A 18 13.84 -4.58 10.17
C VAL A 18 12.85 -5.73 10.36
N GLY A 19 13.09 -6.88 9.73
CA GLY A 19 12.27 -8.07 9.91
C GLY A 19 12.18 -8.51 11.37
N GLU A 20 13.32 -8.50 12.09
CA GLU A 20 13.35 -8.79 13.52
C GLU A 20 12.72 -7.68 14.38
N TYR A 21 12.89 -6.42 13.99
CA TYR A 21 12.22 -5.29 14.65
C TYR A 21 10.69 -5.36 14.52
N LEU A 22 10.17 -5.74 13.36
CA LEU A 22 8.73 -5.90 13.10
C LEU A 22 8.10 -7.08 13.87
N LYS A 23 8.89 -8.08 14.27
CA LYS A 23 8.46 -9.16 15.19
C LYS A 23 8.35 -8.69 16.65
N GLY A 24 8.67 -7.43 16.94
CA GLY A 24 8.58 -6.84 18.28
C GLY A 24 9.86 -6.99 19.12
N ASN A 25 10.97 -7.46 18.54
CA ASN A 25 12.25 -7.54 19.24
C ASN A 25 12.85 -6.14 19.42
N ASP A 26 13.45 -5.88 20.59
CA ASP A 26 14.13 -4.62 20.86
C ASP A 26 15.55 -4.63 20.26
N ALA A 27 16.13 -3.45 20.01
CA ALA A 27 17.44 -3.32 19.36
C ALA A 27 18.58 -4.08 20.09
N THR A 28 18.44 -4.34 21.40
CA THR A 28 19.42 -5.09 22.18
C THR A 28 19.33 -6.59 21.91
N LYS A 29 18.12 -7.12 21.77
CA LYS A 29 17.89 -8.53 21.42
C LYS A 29 18.27 -8.81 19.97
N ILE A 30 17.88 -7.94 19.03
CA ILE A 30 18.26 -8.03 17.62
C ILE A 30 19.78 -8.01 17.44
N SER A 31 20.48 -7.16 18.21
CA SER A 31 21.94 -7.08 18.18
C SER A 31 22.62 -8.38 18.59
N LYS A 32 22.06 -9.09 19.57
CA LYS A 32 22.57 -10.39 20.03
C LYS A 32 22.26 -11.50 19.04
N ASP A 33 21.04 -11.52 18.53
CA ASP A 33 20.54 -12.59 17.67
C ASP A 33 21.20 -12.55 16.28
N LEU A 34 21.42 -11.35 15.73
CA LEU A 34 22.04 -11.16 14.41
C LEU A 34 23.56 -10.93 14.48
N ALA A 35 24.15 -10.89 15.68
CA ALA A 35 25.55 -10.52 15.90
C ALA A 35 25.96 -9.16 15.28
N ILE A 36 25.00 -8.25 15.11
CA ILE A 36 25.22 -6.89 14.59
C ILE A 36 25.37 -5.93 15.78
N PRO A 37 26.30 -4.97 15.75
CA PRO A 37 26.42 -3.96 16.80
C PRO A 37 25.10 -3.21 17.02
N ARG A 38 24.68 -3.04 18.28
CA ARG A 38 23.42 -2.35 18.64
C ARG A 38 23.29 -0.96 18.00
N THR A 39 24.38 -0.21 17.88
CA THR A 39 24.42 1.08 17.20
C THR A 39 24.00 0.99 15.74
N ARG A 40 24.53 -0.02 15.03
CA ARG A 40 24.22 -0.31 13.63
C ARG A 40 22.78 -0.82 13.45
N VAL A 41 22.28 -1.63 14.38
CA VAL A 41 20.86 -2.04 14.42
C VAL A 41 19.93 -0.84 14.53
N VAL A 42 20.19 0.07 15.46
CA VAL A 42 19.39 1.31 15.64
C VAL A 42 19.46 2.18 14.38
N GLN A 43 20.64 2.28 13.77
CA GLN A 43 20.83 3.03 12.53
C GLN A 43 19.98 2.44 11.38
N HIS A 44 20.04 1.13 11.13
CA HIS A 44 19.25 0.49 10.08
C HIS A 44 17.73 0.62 10.33
N ILE A 45 17.28 0.54 11.57
CA ILE A 45 15.87 0.78 11.93
C ILE A 45 15.47 2.23 11.62
N ASN A 46 16.33 3.20 11.92
CA ASN A 46 16.06 4.61 11.64
C ASN A 46 16.10 4.91 10.13
N GLU A 47 17.06 4.35 9.39
CA GLU A 47 17.13 4.43 7.93
C GLU A 47 15.85 3.87 7.30
N TRP A 48 15.39 2.71 7.75
CA TRP A 48 14.13 2.14 7.31
C TRP A 48 12.92 3.02 7.65
N LYS A 49 12.85 3.59 8.87
CA LYS A 49 11.76 4.52 9.24
C LYS A 49 11.72 5.75 8.34
N VAL A 50 12.88 6.29 7.97
CA VAL A 50 12.96 7.42 7.03
C VAL A 50 12.52 7.00 5.64
N MET A 51 12.94 5.84 5.14
CA MET A 51 12.51 5.32 3.83
C MET A 51 11.01 5.01 3.79
N ALA A 52 10.47 4.38 4.84
CA ALA A 52 9.06 4.06 4.98
C ALA A 52 8.20 5.33 5.08
N SER A 53 8.58 6.28 5.96
CA SER A 53 7.87 7.56 6.08
C SER A 53 7.97 8.43 4.83
N ALA A 54 9.10 8.39 4.12
CA ALA A 54 9.24 9.05 2.83
C ALA A 54 8.30 8.43 1.79
N ASN A 55 8.20 7.09 1.75
CA ASN A 55 7.26 6.40 0.85
C ASN A 55 5.80 6.75 1.19
N ASP A 56 5.41 6.78 2.47
CA ASP A 56 4.06 7.16 2.87
C ASP A 56 3.74 8.63 2.58
N ALA A 57 4.71 9.53 2.78
CA ALA A 57 4.58 10.94 2.44
C ALA A 57 4.50 11.16 0.91
N ILE A 58 5.28 10.42 0.12
CA ILE A 58 5.22 10.43 -1.35
C ILE A 58 3.86 9.88 -1.82
N ARG A 59 3.36 8.82 -1.19
CA ARG A 59 2.05 8.22 -1.49
C ARG A 59 0.91 9.19 -1.19
N ALA A 60 0.92 9.81 -0.02
CA ALA A 60 -0.06 10.83 0.36
C ALA A 60 -0.03 12.02 -0.60
N ARG A 61 1.18 12.48 -0.97
CA ARG A 61 1.38 13.54 -1.96
C ARG A 61 0.89 13.14 -3.35
N ALA A 62 1.05 11.88 -3.76
CA ALA A 62 0.54 11.38 -5.04
C ALA A 62 -1.00 11.36 -5.08
N LYS A 63 -1.64 10.95 -3.98
CA LYS A 63 -3.11 11.00 -3.84
C LYS A 63 -3.64 12.45 -3.87
N GLU A 64 -2.96 13.35 -3.18
CA GLU A 64 -3.29 14.78 -3.20
C GLU A 64 -3.11 15.38 -4.61
N ALA A 65 -1.99 15.09 -5.27
CA ALA A 65 -1.72 15.54 -6.64
C ALA A 65 -2.77 15.02 -7.62
N LEU A 66 -3.25 13.78 -7.45
CA LEU A 66 -4.33 13.21 -8.24
C LEU A 66 -5.66 13.97 -8.05
N ALA A 67 -6.02 14.31 -6.81
CA ALA A 67 -7.21 15.10 -6.50
C ALA A 67 -7.12 16.53 -7.08
N VAL A 68 -5.95 17.14 -7.02
CA VAL A 68 -5.68 18.44 -7.65
C VAL A 68 -5.78 18.35 -9.18
N ALA A 69 -5.25 17.28 -9.77
CA ALA A 69 -5.33 17.04 -11.22
C ALA A 69 -6.77 16.81 -11.69
N ASP A 70 -7.59 16.06 -10.94
CA ASP A 70 -9.02 15.89 -11.23
C ASP A 70 -9.76 17.23 -11.20
N THR A 71 -9.48 18.05 -10.19
CA THR A 71 -10.02 19.42 -10.10
C THR A 71 -9.62 20.28 -11.30
N HIS A 72 -8.39 20.13 -11.79
CA HIS A 72 -7.92 20.86 -12.97
C HIS A 72 -8.64 20.39 -14.25
N TYR A 73 -8.84 19.08 -14.43
CA TYR A 73 -9.63 18.56 -15.54
C TYR A 73 -11.07 19.09 -15.51
N ASN A 74 -11.73 19.11 -14.35
CA ASN A 74 -13.07 19.67 -14.21
C ASN A 74 -13.15 21.14 -14.66
N LYS A 75 -12.14 21.95 -14.32
CA LYS A 75 -12.03 23.34 -14.78
C LYS A 75 -11.87 23.44 -16.30
N LEU A 76 -10.99 22.63 -16.89
CA LEU A 76 -10.77 22.62 -18.35
C LEU A 76 -12.01 22.18 -19.12
N ILE A 77 -12.74 21.19 -18.61
CA ILE A 77 -14.02 20.73 -19.17
C ILE A 77 -15.04 21.85 -19.12
N SER A 78 -15.20 22.51 -17.96
CA SER A 78 -16.10 23.67 -17.82
C SER A 78 -15.77 24.78 -18.81
N LYS A 79 -14.49 25.14 -18.96
CA LYS A 79 -14.06 26.14 -19.95
C LYS A 79 -14.31 25.71 -21.39
N SER A 80 -14.19 24.42 -21.68
CA SER A 80 -14.48 23.90 -23.01
C SER A 80 -15.98 23.98 -23.34
N TYR A 81 -16.87 23.79 -22.35
CA TYR A 81 -18.31 24.04 -22.52
C TYR A 81 -18.62 25.53 -22.78
N GLU A 82 -17.97 26.46 -22.08
CA GLU A 82 -18.11 27.90 -22.37
C GLU A 82 -17.75 28.22 -23.83
N VAL A 83 -16.68 27.61 -24.36
CA VAL A 83 -16.27 27.76 -25.78
C VAL A 83 -17.31 27.17 -26.74
N ILE A 84 -17.94 26.04 -26.39
CA ILE A 84 -19.02 25.44 -27.18
C ILE A 84 -20.23 26.39 -27.25
N ASP A 85 -20.57 27.03 -26.14
CA ASP A 85 -21.68 27.98 -26.07
C ASP A 85 -21.39 29.23 -26.88
N GLU A 86 -20.20 29.82 -26.75
CA GLU A 86 -19.78 30.99 -27.53
C GLU A 86 -19.70 30.69 -29.03
N ALA A 87 -19.17 29.52 -29.41
CA ALA A 87 -19.18 29.07 -30.80
C ALA A 87 -20.60 28.89 -31.35
N SER A 88 -21.56 28.51 -30.50
CA SER A 88 -22.97 28.42 -30.87
C SER A 88 -23.59 29.80 -31.09
N MET A 89 -23.29 30.78 -30.22
CA MET A 89 -23.77 32.16 -30.34
C MET A 89 -23.26 32.84 -31.61
N THR A 90 -22.04 32.52 -32.02
CA THR A 90 -21.38 33.10 -33.21
C THR A 90 -21.63 32.31 -34.49
N ASN A 91 -22.44 31.25 -34.44
CA ASN A 91 -22.66 30.29 -35.55
C ASN A 91 -21.35 29.72 -36.14
N ASN A 92 -20.31 29.60 -35.30
CA ASN A 92 -19.01 29.06 -35.70
C ASN A 92 -18.96 27.54 -35.49
N LEU A 93 -19.54 26.80 -36.44
CA LEU A 93 -19.69 25.34 -36.33
C LEU A 93 -18.33 24.60 -36.27
N SER A 94 -17.31 25.08 -36.96
CA SER A 94 -15.98 24.45 -36.94
C SER A 94 -15.32 24.57 -35.56
N ALA A 95 -15.41 25.74 -34.92
CA ALA A 95 -14.95 25.94 -33.55
C ALA A 95 -15.74 25.07 -32.56
N LYS A 96 -17.06 24.94 -32.75
CA LYS A 96 -17.91 24.07 -31.92
C LYS A 96 -17.49 22.60 -32.01
N THR A 97 -17.27 22.08 -33.21
CA THR A 97 -16.79 20.70 -33.39
C THR A 97 -15.41 20.49 -32.77
N ALA A 98 -14.50 21.46 -32.90
CA ALA A 98 -13.17 21.38 -32.29
C ALA A 98 -13.25 21.36 -30.75
N ALA A 99 -14.11 22.19 -30.15
CA ALA A 99 -14.30 22.24 -28.71
C ALA A 99 -14.94 20.95 -28.16
N ILE A 100 -15.92 20.37 -28.86
CA ILE A 100 -16.49 19.06 -28.49
C ILE A 100 -15.42 17.97 -28.50
N LYS A 101 -14.55 17.96 -29.53
CA LYS A 101 -13.43 17.02 -29.58
C LYS A 101 -12.46 17.23 -28.42
N LEU A 102 -12.16 18.48 -28.08
CA LEU A 102 -11.32 18.83 -26.95
C LEU A 102 -11.89 18.30 -25.62
N VAL A 103 -13.21 18.42 -25.40
CA VAL A 103 -13.88 17.83 -24.21
C VAL A 103 -13.67 16.32 -24.16
N MET A 104 -13.90 15.61 -25.27
CA MET A 104 -13.72 14.15 -25.32
C MET A 104 -12.27 13.75 -25.03
N ASP A 105 -11.30 14.48 -25.60
CA ASP A 105 -9.87 14.22 -25.40
C ASP A 105 -9.45 14.47 -23.93
N ILE A 106 -10.00 15.51 -23.29
CA ILE A 106 -9.76 15.81 -21.87
C ILE A 106 -10.36 14.73 -20.98
N GLU A 107 -11.61 14.34 -21.22
CA GLU A 107 -12.30 13.32 -20.42
C GLU A 107 -11.61 11.96 -20.54
N SER A 108 -11.16 11.59 -21.74
CA SER A 108 -10.41 10.35 -21.97
C SER A 108 -9.11 10.31 -21.14
N LYS A 109 -8.36 11.42 -21.10
CA LYS A 109 -7.13 11.52 -20.29
C LYS A 109 -7.40 11.49 -18.79
N ARG A 110 -8.50 12.10 -18.35
CA ARG A 110 -8.95 12.08 -16.95
C ARG A 110 -9.28 10.65 -16.52
N ILE A 111 -10.05 9.90 -17.33
CA ILE A 111 -10.41 8.50 -17.06
C ILE A 111 -9.17 7.60 -17.01
N ASP A 112 -8.25 7.71 -17.97
CA ASP A 112 -7.01 6.93 -17.99
C ASP A 112 -6.16 7.18 -16.73
N MET A 113 -6.05 8.44 -16.30
CA MET A 113 -5.37 8.80 -15.05
C MET A 113 -6.04 8.15 -13.83
N LEU A 114 -7.37 8.24 -13.71
CA LEU A 114 -8.12 7.67 -12.59
C LEU A 114 -8.08 6.14 -12.57
N GLN A 115 -8.13 5.48 -13.73
CA GLN A 115 -7.97 4.03 -13.83
C GLN A 115 -6.59 3.58 -13.37
N LYS A 116 -5.53 4.27 -13.80
CA LYS A 116 -4.16 4.00 -13.35
C LYS A 116 -4.02 4.19 -11.84
N ALA A 117 -4.64 5.23 -11.28
CA ALA A 117 -4.66 5.44 -9.84
C ALA A 117 -5.40 4.33 -9.08
N GLY A 118 -6.58 3.91 -9.53
CA GLY A 118 -7.32 2.81 -8.90
C GLY A 118 -6.58 1.47 -8.97
N LEU A 119 -5.85 1.22 -10.06
CA LEU A 119 -4.97 0.04 -10.16
C LEU A 119 -3.79 0.10 -9.18
N LEU A 120 -3.26 1.29 -8.89
CA LEU A 120 -2.22 1.46 -7.89
C LEU A 120 -2.77 1.20 -6.48
N GLU A 121 -3.94 1.75 -6.14
CA GLU A 121 -4.57 1.51 -4.83
C GLU A 121 -4.91 0.03 -4.59
N ASN A 122 -5.40 -0.68 -5.60
CA ASN A 122 -5.69 -2.12 -5.49
C ASN A 122 -4.43 -2.97 -5.28
N LYS A 123 -3.32 -2.61 -5.92
CA LYS A 123 -2.02 -3.28 -5.71
C LYS A 123 -1.49 -3.01 -4.31
N GLU A 124 -1.61 -1.78 -3.83
CA GLU A 124 -1.21 -1.40 -2.47
C GLU A 124 -2.01 -2.15 -1.40
N LEU A 125 -3.34 -2.20 -1.55
CA LEU A 125 -4.22 -2.95 -0.65
C LEU A 125 -3.85 -4.43 -0.62
N ALA A 126 -3.60 -5.03 -1.78
CA ALA A 126 -3.20 -6.44 -1.88
C ALA A 126 -1.87 -6.70 -1.17
N GLU A 127 -0.90 -5.79 -1.28
CA GLU A 127 0.39 -5.91 -0.63
C GLU A 127 0.29 -5.75 0.89
N GLU A 128 -0.53 -4.81 1.38
CA GLU A 128 -0.84 -4.68 2.81
C GLU A 128 -1.55 -5.91 3.36
N MET A 129 -2.53 -6.45 2.64
CA MET A 129 -3.24 -7.69 3.02
C MET A 129 -2.28 -8.87 3.14
N LEU A 130 -1.36 -9.05 2.18
CA LEU A 130 -0.36 -10.12 2.22
C LEU A 130 0.59 -9.97 3.43
N GLN A 131 0.99 -8.74 3.76
CA GLN A 131 1.80 -8.48 4.97
C GLN A 131 1.04 -8.77 6.26
N ILE A 132 -0.26 -8.46 6.30
CA ILE A 132 -1.13 -8.78 7.44
C ILE A 132 -1.27 -10.30 7.59
N GLU A 133 -1.54 -11.02 6.51
CA GLU A 133 -1.62 -12.49 6.49
C GLU A 133 -0.32 -13.11 7.01
N LYS A 134 0.83 -12.64 6.52
CA LYS A 134 2.15 -13.12 6.99
C LYS A 134 2.38 -12.85 8.48
N LYS A 135 1.99 -11.66 8.97
CA LYS A 135 2.08 -11.35 10.41
C LYS A 135 1.16 -12.25 11.23
N GLN A 136 -0.04 -12.52 10.74
CA GLN A 136 -1.00 -13.40 11.39
C GLN A 136 -0.50 -14.85 11.45
N GLU A 137 0.09 -15.35 10.35
CA GLU A 137 0.72 -16.67 10.30
C GLU A 137 1.84 -16.81 11.35
N VAL A 138 2.73 -15.82 11.43
CA VAL A 138 3.81 -15.80 12.43
C VAL A 138 3.26 -15.74 13.85
N LEU A 139 2.24 -14.92 14.11
CA LEU A 139 1.59 -14.85 15.44
C LEU A 139 0.93 -16.18 15.81
N MET A 140 0.26 -16.85 14.87
CA MET A 140 -0.32 -18.16 15.10
C MET A 140 0.75 -19.22 15.41
N ALA A 141 1.89 -19.19 14.70
CA ALA A 141 3.01 -20.08 14.97
C ALA A 141 3.55 -19.89 16.40
N ILE A 142 3.82 -18.64 16.80
CA ILE A 142 4.29 -18.30 18.16
C ILE A 142 3.29 -18.81 19.21
N LEU A 143 1.99 -18.59 19.00
CA LEU A 143 0.97 -19.03 19.95
C LEU A 143 0.88 -20.57 20.04
N ARG A 144 1.09 -21.29 18.94
CA ARG A 144 1.16 -22.77 18.94
C ARG A 144 2.40 -23.29 19.65
N ASP A 145 3.54 -22.63 19.48
CA ASP A 145 4.80 -22.98 20.15
C ASP A 145 4.67 -22.79 21.66
N ILE A 146 4.15 -21.63 22.10
CA ILE A 146 3.88 -21.34 23.53
C ILE A 146 2.88 -22.34 24.11
N ALA A 147 1.82 -22.68 23.37
CA ALA A 147 0.82 -23.63 23.82
C ALA A 147 1.37 -25.06 23.97
N SER A 148 2.48 -25.38 23.28
CA SER A 148 3.19 -26.66 23.39
C SER A 148 4.17 -26.68 24.57
N GLU A 149 4.84 -25.56 24.84
CA GLU A 149 5.75 -25.42 25.99
C GLU A 149 5.03 -25.27 27.34
N TYR A 150 3.82 -24.70 27.35
CA TYR A 150 3.05 -24.42 28.57
C TYR A 150 1.64 -25.04 28.52
N PRO A 151 1.49 -26.36 28.79
CA PRO A 151 0.23 -27.08 28.69
C PRO A 151 -0.91 -26.51 29.55
N GLN A 152 -0.58 -25.86 30.67
CA GLN A 152 -1.53 -25.28 31.61
C GLN A 152 -2.35 -24.11 31.03
N ILE A 153 -1.87 -23.46 29.96
CA ILE A 153 -2.57 -22.35 29.28
C ILE A 153 -3.02 -22.71 27.86
N ARG A 154 -2.67 -23.90 27.36
CA ARG A 154 -2.96 -24.36 25.99
C ARG A 154 -4.43 -24.29 25.64
N ASP A 155 -5.29 -24.81 26.52
CA ASP A 155 -6.73 -24.92 26.24
C ASP A 155 -7.40 -23.53 26.20
N GLU A 156 -6.92 -22.57 26.99
CA GLU A 156 -7.38 -21.18 26.95
C GLU A 156 -6.92 -20.45 25.67
N ILE A 157 -5.68 -20.68 25.23
CA ILE A 157 -5.15 -20.14 23.96
C ILE A 157 -5.94 -20.70 22.78
N MET A 158 -6.16 -22.01 22.74
CA MET A 158 -6.89 -22.68 21.66
C MET A 158 -8.37 -22.26 21.62
N ARG A 159 -9.01 -22.05 22.77
CA ARG A 159 -10.38 -21.51 22.82
C ARG A 159 -10.45 -20.11 22.18
N ARG A 160 -9.55 -19.20 22.58
CA ARG A 160 -9.54 -17.81 22.06
C ARG A 160 -9.15 -17.73 20.58
N LEU A 161 -8.23 -18.57 20.12
CA LEU A 161 -7.89 -18.68 18.70
C LEU A 161 -9.09 -19.20 17.88
N SER A 162 -9.83 -20.18 18.41
CA SER A 162 -11.03 -20.69 17.75
C SER A 162 -12.18 -19.67 17.69
N ASP A 163 -12.32 -18.82 18.70
CA ASP A 163 -13.35 -17.76 18.72
C ASP A 163 -13.07 -16.68 17.67
N ILE A 164 -11.79 -16.40 17.39
CA ILE A 164 -11.37 -15.43 16.36
C ILE A 164 -11.47 -16.04 14.95
N ALA A 165 -11.05 -17.29 14.76
CA ALA A 165 -11.10 -17.96 13.46
C ALA A 165 -12.53 -18.09 12.89
N LYS A 166 -13.55 -18.22 13.75
CA LYS A 166 -14.97 -18.28 13.33
C LYS A 166 -15.52 -16.97 12.73
N LYS A 167 -14.79 -15.85 12.82
CA LYS A 167 -15.23 -14.55 12.29
C LYS A 167 -14.81 -14.29 10.85
N ASP A 168 -13.76 -14.95 10.35
CA ASP A 168 -13.15 -14.65 9.03
C ASP A 168 -13.44 -15.70 7.94
N GLU A 169 -14.12 -16.81 8.24
CA GLU A 169 -14.58 -17.75 7.20
C GLU A 169 -16.03 -17.43 6.78
N VAL A 170 -16.19 -16.74 5.66
CA VAL A 170 -17.40 -16.89 4.84
C VAL A 170 -17.32 -18.28 4.20
N ILE A 171 -17.83 -19.29 4.90
CA ILE A 171 -18.08 -20.61 4.32
C ILE A 171 -19.17 -20.41 3.27
N THR A 172 -18.77 -20.41 1.99
CA THR A 172 -19.73 -20.48 0.89
C THR A 172 -20.28 -21.89 0.88
N ILE A 173 -21.47 -22.09 1.43
CA ILE A 173 -22.19 -23.36 1.36
C ILE A 173 -22.69 -23.52 -0.08
N VAL A 174 -21.92 -24.23 -0.91
CA VAL A 174 -22.41 -24.72 -2.19
C VAL A 174 -23.47 -25.78 -1.88
N HIS A 175 -24.73 -25.45 -2.14
CA HIS A 175 -25.79 -26.45 -2.19
C HIS A 175 -25.64 -27.18 -3.53
N ASP A 176 -25.28 -28.47 -3.47
CA ASP A 176 -25.56 -29.36 -4.60
C ASP A 176 -27.08 -29.62 -4.64
N VAL A 177 -27.66 -29.46 -5.83
CA VAL A 177 -29.06 -29.72 -6.17
C VAL A 177 -29.28 -31.21 -6.39
#